data_AF-A0A381WBU1-F1
#
_entry.id   AF-A0A381WBU1-F1
#
_cell.length_a   1.000
_cell.length_b   1.000
_cell.length_c   1.000
_cell.angle_alpha   90.00
_cell.angle_beta   90.00
_cell.angle_gamma   90.00
#
_symmetry.space_group_name_H-M   'P 1'
#
loop_
_entity.id
_entity.type
_entity.pdbx_description
1 polymer ?
#
loop_
_entity_poly.entity_id
_entity_poly.type
_entity_poly.pdbx_seq_one_letter_code
_entity_poly.pdbx_strand_id
1 'polypeptide(L)'
;YVNWDIFNQLEIVKKIGFKENSGNKEGTYDGWENLDVYFTVFHDYFKFLKYGFGRATDHASIEIRLGRITREEGLELVKQYEGKIPRKYLGEFLKFADISMDEFLKICSKFTNKEIFKVDENQNVIQDKDGEVTKLKYDNT
;
A
#
# COMPACT_ATOMS: atom_id res chain seq x y z
N TYR A 1 -7.29 28.66 -1.28
CA TYR A 1 -6.83 27.33 -1.71
C TYR A 1 -5.44 27.50 -2.31
N VAL A 2 -4.43 26.77 -1.84
CA VAL A 2 -3.10 26.76 -2.44
C VAL A 2 -3.03 25.53 -3.33
N ASN A 3 -2.69 25.70 -4.61
CA ASN A 3 -2.51 24.57 -5.51
C ASN A 3 -1.17 23.89 -5.20
N TRP A 4 -1.19 22.95 -4.25
CA TRP A 4 0.01 22.27 -3.78
C TRP A 4 0.42 21.15 -4.74
N ASP A 5 1.56 21.36 -5.41
CA ASP A 5 2.20 20.39 -6.28
C ASP A 5 3.43 19.80 -5.58
N ILE A 6 3.30 18.54 -5.14
CA ILE A 6 4.35 17.81 -4.43
C ILE A 6 5.61 17.62 -5.28
N PHE A 7 5.48 17.48 -6.61
CA PHE A 7 6.62 17.22 -7.47
C PHE A 7 7.49 18.47 -7.64
N ASN A 8 6.87 19.64 -7.72
CA ASN A 8 7.62 20.90 -7.66
C ASN A 8 8.36 21.06 -6.34
N GLN A 9 7.75 20.66 -5.22
CA GLN A 9 8.43 20.71 -3.91
C GLN A 9 9.58 19.71 -3.84
N LEU A 10 9.39 18.51 -4.36
CA LEU A 10 10.40 17.46 -4.42
C LEU A 10 11.67 17.94 -5.15
N GLU A 11 11.51 18.62 -6.28
CA GLU A 11 12.62 19.22 -7.03
C GLU A 11 13.35 20.34 -6.26
N ILE A 12 12.62 21.12 -5.46
CA ILE A 12 13.22 22.16 -4.62
C ILE A 12 14.03 21.53 -3.48
N VAL A 13 13.45 20.57 -2.75
CA VAL A 13 14.11 19.98 -1.57
C VAL A 13 15.32 19.14 -1.96
N LYS A 14 15.32 18.48 -3.13
CA LYS A 14 16.48 17.75 -3.65
C LYS A 14 17.70 18.66 -3.85
N LYS A 15 17.49 19.90 -4.29
CA LYS A 15 18.59 20.88 -4.49
C LYS A 15 19.26 21.31 -3.18
N ILE A 16 18.58 21.17 -2.05
CA ILE A 16 19.10 21.51 -0.72
C ILE A 16 19.51 20.28 0.10
N GLY A 17 19.55 19.09 -0.52
CA GLY A 17 20.16 17.89 0.06
C GLY A 17 19.18 16.77 0.43
N PHE A 18 17.88 16.91 0.17
CA PHE A 18 16.95 15.79 0.32
C PHE A 18 17.30 14.63 -0.61
N LYS A 19 17.23 13.41 -0.10
CA LYS A 19 17.48 12.19 -0.86
C LYS A 19 16.31 11.24 -0.69
N GLU A 20 15.80 10.75 -1.82
CA GLU A 20 14.83 9.67 -1.85
C GLU A 20 15.48 8.33 -1.47
N ASN A 21 14.64 7.35 -1.16
CA ASN A 21 15.10 5.97 -1.10
C ASN A 21 15.63 5.51 -2.47
N SER A 22 16.62 4.63 -2.46
CA SER A 22 17.20 4.04 -3.68
C SER A 22 16.22 3.15 -4.46
N GLY A 23 15.06 2.84 -3.89
CA GLY A 23 14.01 2.07 -4.51
C GLY A 23 12.66 2.37 -3.89
N ASN A 24 11.62 1.81 -4.49
CA ASN A 24 10.24 2.08 -4.10
C ASN A 24 9.95 1.53 -2.70
N LYS A 25 9.07 2.23 -1.97
CA LYS A 25 8.50 1.70 -0.74
C LYS A 25 7.46 0.62 -1.07
N GLU A 26 7.44 -0.45 -0.29
CA GLU A 26 6.44 -1.51 -0.45
C GLU A 26 5.02 -0.94 -0.31
N GLY A 27 4.10 -1.40 -1.16
CA GLY A 27 2.73 -0.86 -1.22
C GLY A 27 2.56 0.37 -2.12
N THR A 28 3.63 0.88 -2.74
CA THR A 28 3.58 1.98 -3.70
C THR A 28 4.69 1.87 -4.77
N TYR A 29 4.66 2.77 -5.75
CA TYR A 29 5.63 2.89 -6.82
C TYR A 29 6.59 4.08 -6.64
N ASP A 30 6.56 4.71 -5.47
CA ASP A 30 7.36 5.89 -5.12
C ASP A 30 8.39 5.63 -4.01
N GLY A 31 9.43 6.47 -3.99
CA GLY A 31 10.54 6.41 -3.03
C GLY A 31 10.78 7.70 -2.22
N TRP A 32 9.91 8.70 -2.31
CA TRP A 32 10.13 10.04 -1.73
C TRP A 32 9.38 10.33 -0.42
N GLU A 33 8.45 9.47 0.02
CA GLU A 33 7.63 9.72 1.21
C GLU A 33 7.88 8.70 2.33
N ASN A 34 7.68 9.12 3.58
CA ASN A 34 7.71 8.27 4.78
C ASN A 34 9.04 7.49 4.93
N LEU A 35 10.17 8.15 4.71
CA LEU A 35 11.49 7.51 4.61
C LEU A 35 12.02 7.01 5.97
N ASP A 36 11.67 7.71 7.05
CA ASP A 36 12.28 7.50 8.38
C ASP A 36 11.46 6.58 9.30
N VAL A 37 10.40 5.95 8.78
CA VAL A 37 9.48 5.12 9.57
C VAL A 37 9.33 3.74 8.96
N TYR A 38 9.80 2.72 9.70
CA TYR A 38 9.76 1.32 9.27
C TYR A 38 8.33 0.81 9.02
N PHE A 39 7.39 1.15 9.91
CA PHE A 39 6.09 0.47 9.95
C PHE A 39 4.96 1.14 9.16
N THR A 40 5.21 2.25 8.47
CA THR A 40 4.17 2.88 7.63
C THR A 40 3.66 1.94 6.54
N VAL A 41 4.51 1.05 6.01
CA VAL A 41 4.09 0.06 5.00
C VAL A 41 3.05 -0.92 5.55
N PHE A 42 3.12 -1.28 6.84
CA PHE A 42 2.12 -2.12 7.49
C PHE A 42 0.82 -1.35 7.76
N HIS A 43 0.92 -0.08 8.16
CA HIS A 43 -0.26 0.79 8.23
C HIS A 43 -1.02 0.82 6.89
N ASP A 44 -0.30 1.03 5.79
CA ASP A 44 -0.90 1.11 4.46
C ASP A 44 -1.49 -0.25 4.02
N TYR A 45 -0.84 -1.36 4.38
CA TYR A 45 -1.37 -2.71 4.16
C TYR A 45 -2.64 -2.99 4.98
N PHE A 46 -2.69 -2.62 6.26
CA PHE A 46 -3.88 -2.81 7.09
C PHE A 46 -5.04 -1.91 6.63
N LYS A 47 -4.75 -0.69 6.17
CA LYS A 47 -5.72 0.17 5.50
C LYS A 47 -6.33 -0.55 4.29
N PHE A 48 -5.49 -1.20 3.47
CA PHE A 48 -5.95 -1.98 2.33
C PHE A 48 -6.85 -3.16 2.73
N LEU A 49 -6.49 -3.95 3.74
CA LEU A 49 -7.34 -5.06 4.22
C LEU A 49 -8.71 -4.58 4.70
N LYS A 50 -8.79 -3.38 5.29
CA LYS A 50 -10.03 -2.83 5.83
C LYS A 50 -10.90 -2.12 4.79
N TYR A 51 -10.28 -1.36 3.89
CA TYR A 51 -10.96 -0.42 3.00
C TYR A 51 -10.75 -0.67 1.52
N GLY A 52 -9.88 -1.61 1.15
CA GLY A 52 -9.60 -1.97 -0.23
C GLY A 52 -8.67 -1.01 -0.98
N PHE A 53 -8.03 -0.05 -0.31
CA PHE A 53 -7.03 0.83 -0.90
C PHE A 53 -5.88 1.12 0.06
N GLY A 54 -4.71 1.40 -0.49
CA GLY A 54 -3.43 1.57 0.18
C GLY A 54 -2.71 2.84 -0.31
N ARG A 55 -1.38 2.81 -0.33
CA ARG A 55 -0.56 3.98 -0.68
C ARG A 55 -0.50 4.22 -2.20
N ALA A 56 -0.42 3.16 -3.01
CA ALA A 56 -0.42 3.28 -4.46
C ALA A 56 -1.66 4.03 -4.97
N THR A 57 -2.85 3.78 -4.40
CA THR A 57 -4.07 4.52 -4.76
C THR A 57 -3.98 6.00 -4.38
N ASP A 58 -3.45 6.33 -3.21
CA ASP A 58 -3.29 7.71 -2.75
C ASP A 58 -2.37 8.49 -3.72
N HIS A 59 -1.24 7.89 -4.10
CA HIS A 59 -0.27 8.49 -5.03
C HIS A 59 -0.82 8.62 -6.45
N ALA A 60 -1.43 7.56 -6.98
CA ALA A 60 -2.03 7.60 -8.32
C ALA A 60 -3.11 8.70 -8.39
N SER A 61 -3.90 8.87 -7.34
CA SER A 61 -4.90 9.93 -7.26
C SER A 61 -4.30 11.33 -7.28
N ILE A 62 -3.14 11.54 -6.62
CA ILE A 62 -2.40 12.81 -6.66
C ILE A 62 -1.91 13.09 -8.07
N GLU A 63 -1.32 12.10 -8.74
CA GLU A 63 -0.76 12.27 -10.08
C GLU A 63 -1.82 12.48 -11.16
N ILE A 64 -2.94 11.76 -11.09
CA ILE A 64 -4.10 11.98 -11.96
C ILE A 64 -4.61 13.42 -11.78
N ARG A 65 -4.77 13.88 -10.53
CA ARG A 65 -5.22 15.25 -10.24
C ARG A 65 -4.27 16.32 -10.78
N LEU A 66 -2.97 16.02 -10.82
CA LEU A 66 -1.94 16.90 -11.39
C LEU A 66 -1.76 16.71 -12.92
N GLY A 67 -2.53 15.82 -13.56
CA GLY A 67 -2.47 15.56 -14.99
C GLY A 67 -1.17 14.88 -15.44
N ARG A 68 -0.45 14.21 -14.52
CA ARG A 68 0.81 13.51 -14.81
C ARG A 68 0.61 12.13 -15.40
N ILE A 69 -0.47 11.46 -15.01
CA ILE A 69 -0.86 10.14 -15.50
C ILE A 69 -2.37 10.13 -15.79
N THR A 70 -2.78 9.22 -16.67
CA THR A 70 -4.18 8.91 -16.97
C THR A 70 -4.79 8.03 -15.88
N ARG A 71 -6.12 7.90 -15.88
CA ARG A 71 -6.82 7.03 -14.93
C ARG A 71 -6.45 5.56 -15.15
N GLU A 72 -6.30 5.16 -16.40
CA GLU A 72 -5.94 3.81 -16.83
C GLU A 72 -4.53 3.46 -16.33
N GLU A 73 -3.56 4.36 -16.51
CA GLU A 73 -2.20 4.19 -15.97
C GLU A 73 -2.20 4.08 -14.44
N GLY A 74 -2.96 4.94 -13.76
CA GLY A 74 -3.11 4.88 -12.30
C GLY A 74 -3.69 3.55 -11.82
N LEU A 75 -4.68 3.00 -12.53
CA LEU A 75 -5.28 1.71 -12.20
C LEU A 75 -4.29 0.56 -12.34
N GLU A 76 -3.45 0.56 -13.38
CA GLU A 76 -2.41 -0.46 -13.55
C GLU A 76 -1.34 -0.39 -12.45
N LEU A 77 -0.93 0.82 -12.06
CA LEU A 77 -0.02 1.01 -10.92
C LEU A 77 -0.62 0.47 -9.62
N VAL A 78 -1.89 0.76 -9.34
CA VAL A 78 -2.58 0.25 -8.14
C VAL A 78 -2.59 -1.28 -8.13
N LYS A 79 -2.96 -1.94 -9.24
CA LYS A 79 -2.95 -3.41 -9.34
C LYS A 79 -1.56 -4.01 -9.13
N GLN A 80 -0.51 -3.32 -9.58
CA GLN A 80 0.86 -3.82 -9.51
C GLN A 80 1.45 -3.73 -8.10
N TYR A 81 1.21 -2.63 -7.38
CA TYR A 81 1.96 -2.30 -6.16
C TYR A 81 1.16 -2.44 -4.86
N GLU A 82 -0.17 -2.32 -4.92
CA GLU A 82 -0.99 -2.26 -3.72
C GLU A 82 -1.31 -3.64 -3.14
N GLY A 83 -1.56 -3.68 -1.84
CA GLY A 83 -2.21 -4.83 -1.19
C GLY A 83 -1.33 -6.06 -0.96
N LYS A 84 -0.02 -5.94 -1.12
CA LYS A 84 0.95 -6.99 -0.79
C LYS A 84 1.44 -6.85 0.64
N ILE A 85 1.62 -7.95 1.35
CA ILE A 85 2.24 -7.97 2.68
C ILE A 85 3.66 -7.40 2.56
N PRO A 86 4.01 -6.33 3.30
CA PRO A 86 5.37 -5.82 3.32
C PRO A 86 6.33 -6.86 3.87
N ARG A 87 7.44 -7.09 3.17
CA ARG A 87 8.43 -8.14 3.48
C ARG A 87 9.70 -7.57 4.07
N LYS A 88 10.10 -6.34 3.70
CA LYS A 88 11.42 -5.78 4.06
C LYS A 88 11.66 -5.72 5.57
N TYR A 89 10.64 -5.30 6.33
CA TYR A 89 10.71 -5.14 7.79
C TYR A 89 9.74 -6.05 8.54
N LEU A 90 9.32 -7.15 7.90
CA LEU A 90 8.34 -8.08 8.49
C LEU A 90 8.89 -8.75 9.75
N GLY A 91 10.15 -9.17 9.74
CA GLY A 91 10.78 -9.79 10.92
C GLY A 91 10.82 -8.85 12.12
N GLU A 92 11.19 -7.59 11.91
CA GLU A 92 11.22 -6.55 12.93
C GLU A 92 9.82 -6.23 13.45
N PHE A 93 8.83 -6.18 12.56
CA PHE A 93 7.43 -5.98 12.95
C PHE A 93 6.91 -7.13 13.82
N LEU A 94 7.12 -8.38 13.38
CA LEU A 94 6.70 -9.57 14.11
C LEU A 94 7.37 -9.65 15.49
N LYS A 95 8.68 -9.37 15.56
CA LYS A 95 9.42 -9.30 16.82
C LYS A 95 8.93 -8.18 17.73
N PHE A 96 8.65 -7.00 17.18
CA PHE A 96 8.15 -5.86 17.94
C PHE A 96 6.75 -6.13 18.52
N ALA A 97 5.89 -6.77 17.73
CA ALA A 97 4.53 -7.11 18.13
C ALA A 97 4.44 -8.39 18.98
N ASP A 98 5.56 -9.13 19.13
CA ASP A 98 5.65 -10.42 19.82
C ASP A 98 4.65 -11.46 19.30
N ILE A 99 4.59 -11.60 17.97
CA ILE A 99 3.72 -12.55 17.28
C ILE A 99 4.47 -13.33 16.21
N SER A 100 4.04 -14.57 16.00
CA SER A 100 4.46 -15.40 14.87
C SER A 100 3.84 -14.94 13.54
N MET A 101 4.41 -15.40 12.42
CA MET A 101 3.83 -15.17 11.10
C MET A 101 2.41 -15.75 10.98
N ASP A 102 2.15 -16.91 11.59
CA ASP A 102 0.83 -17.53 11.58
C ASP A 102 -0.20 -16.70 12.35
N GLU A 103 0.18 -16.13 13.49
CA GLU A 103 -0.66 -15.19 14.24
C GLU A 103 -0.91 -13.91 13.46
N PHE A 104 0.12 -13.37 12.81
CA PHE A 104 -0.01 -12.20 11.92
C PHE A 104 -1.04 -12.45 10.81
N LEU A 105 -0.94 -13.58 10.10
CA LEU A 105 -1.86 -13.93 9.02
C LEU A 105 -3.29 -14.14 9.55
N LYS A 106 -3.46 -14.81 10.71
CA LYS A 106 -4.76 -14.98 11.36
C LYS A 106 -5.39 -13.65 11.77
N ILE A 107 -4.60 -12.73 12.32
CA ILE A 107 -5.05 -11.38 12.70
C ILE A 107 -5.47 -10.61 11.44
N CYS A 108 -4.63 -10.61 10.40
CA CYS A 108 -4.95 -9.96 9.13
C CYS A 108 -6.27 -10.49 8.57
N SER A 109 -6.39 -11.82 8.41
CA SER A 109 -7.60 -12.47 7.90
C SER A 109 -8.85 -12.13 8.73
N LYS A 110 -8.74 -12.09 10.06
CA LYS A 110 -9.84 -11.71 10.97
C LYS A 110 -10.35 -10.30 10.72
N PHE A 111 -9.47 -9.34 10.43
CA PHE A 111 -9.84 -7.93 10.26
C PHE A 111 -10.07 -7.50 8.80
N THR A 112 -9.75 -8.36 7.84
CA THR A 112 -10.02 -8.13 6.41
C THR A 112 -11.52 -8.04 6.14
N ASN A 113 -11.91 -7.05 5.34
CA ASN A 113 -13.30 -6.83 4.97
C ASN A 113 -13.79 -7.86 3.94
N LYS A 114 -14.66 -8.77 4.39
CA LYS A 114 -15.21 -9.88 3.58
C LYS A 114 -16.09 -9.44 2.41
N GLU A 115 -16.57 -8.19 2.39
CA GLU A 115 -17.35 -7.64 1.28
C GLU A 115 -16.46 -7.17 0.12
N ILE A 116 -15.17 -6.92 0.39
CA ILE A 116 -14.22 -6.36 -0.58
C ILE A 116 -13.31 -7.45 -1.19
N PHE A 117 -13.07 -8.53 -0.44
CA PHE A 117 -12.09 -9.57 -0.75
C PHE A 117 -12.76 -10.93 -0.97
N LYS A 118 -12.09 -11.82 -1.71
CA LYS A 118 -12.56 -13.20 -1.95
C LYS A 118 -12.67 -13.98 -0.64
N VAL A 119 -13.77 -14.69 -0.49
CA VAL A 119 -14.04 -15.60 0.64
C VAL A 119 -14.41 -17.00 0.15
N ASP A 120 -14.21 -17.99 1.01
CA ASP A 120 -14.67 -19.37 0.80
C ASP A 120 -16.17 -19.53 1.14
N GLU A 121 -16.69 -20.76 0.98
CA GLU A 121 -18.09 -21.11 1.29
C GLU A 121 -18.45 -20.85 2.76
N ASN A 122 -17.47 -20.85 3.67
CA ASN A 122 -17.62 -20.64 5.10
C ASN A 122 -17.37 -19.16 5.51
N GLN A 123 -17.30 -18.24 4.54
CA GLN A 123 -17.02 -16.81 4.77
C GLN A 123 -15.64 -16.55 5.39
N ASN A 124 -14.65 -17.41 5.16
CA ASN A 124 -13.25 -17.14 5.50
C ASN A 124 -12.53 -16.49 4.32
N VAL A 125 -11.66 -15.52 4.59
CA VAL A 125 -10.89 -14.83 3.55
C VAL A 125 -9.90 -15.82 2.92
N ILE A 126 -9.92 -15.89 1.59
CA ILE A 126 -9.00 -16.72 0.82
C ILE A 126 -7.67 -15.98 0.69
N GLN A 127 -6.60 -16.66 1.10
CA GLN A 127 -5.22 -16.21 0.94
C GLN A 127 -4.49 -17.14 -0.04
N ASP A 128 -3.59 -16.59 -0.84
CA ASP A 128 -2.71 -17.40 -1.70
C ASP A 128 -1.55 -18.03 -0.91
N LYS A 129 -0.64 -18.71 -1.61
CA LYS A 129 0.53 -19.37 -1.03
C LYS A 129 1.46 -18.42 -0.26
N ASP A 130 1.40 -17.13 -0.56
CA ASP A 130 2.23 -16.09 0.05
C ASP A 130 1.47 -15.35 1.17
N GLY A 131 0.20 -15.68 1.41
CA GLY A 131 -0.67 -15.07 2.42
C GLY A 131 -1.46 -13.87 1.91
N GLU A 132 -1.38 -13.57 0.61
CA GLU A 132 -1.98 -12.37 0.02
C GLU A 132 -3.47 -12.57 -0.26
N VAL A 133 -4.25 -11.51 -0.08
CA VAL A 133 -5.70 -11.52 -0.30
C VAL A 133 -6.02 -11.05 -1.72
N THR A 134 -7.10 -11.58 -2.30
CA THR A 134 -7.56 -11.16 -3.64
C THR A 134 -8.75 -10.23 -3.54
N LYS A 135 -8.58 -8.97 -3.97
CA LYS A 135 -9.68 -7.99 -4.05
C LYS A 135 -10.66 -8.39 -5.17
N LEU A 136 -11.96 -8.21 -4.92
CA LEU A 136 -13.02 -8.58 -5.87
C LEU A 136 -13.11 -7.64 -7.07
N LYS A 137 -12.95 -6.32 -6.82
CA LYS A 137 -13.04 -5.27 -7.84
C LYS A 137 -11.95 -4.23 -7.62
N TYR A 138 -11.26 -3.85 -8.70
CA TYR A 138 -10.23 -2.82 -8.67
C TYR A 138 -10.71 -1.48 -9.24
N ASP A 139 -11.78 -1.50 -10.03
CA ASP A 139 -12.43 -0.31 -10.57
C ASP A 139 -13.90 -0.25 -10.09
N ASN A 140 -14.46 0.95 -10.15
CA ASN A 140 -15.85 1.24 -9.76
C ASN A 140 -16.83 1.11 -10.93
N THR A 141 -16.36 0.69 -12.11
CA THR A 141 -17.16 0.51 -13.32
C THR A 141 -17.95 -0.80 -13.34
#